data_AF-A0A1F9DRN3-F1
#
_entry.id   AF-A0A1F9DRN3-F1
#
_cell.length_a   1.000
_cell.length_b   1.000
_cell.length_c   1.000
_cell.angle_alpha   90.00
_cell.angle_beta   90.00
_cell.angle_gamma   90.00
#
_symmetry.space_group_name_H-M   'P 1'
#
loop_
_entity.id
_entity.type
_entity.pdbx_description
1 polymer ?
#
loop_
_entity_poly.entity_id
_entity_poly.type
_entity_poly.pdbx_seq_one_letter_code
_entity_poly.pdbx_strand_id
1 'polypeptide(L)' 'MLAAHALGPGSCPIGLITAFSDEIKELLNIPDSKKVVISIAVGYMDPDAKINYARSNRLPIDDVVRWIE' A
#
# COMPACT_ATOMS: atom_id res chain seq x y z
N MET A 1 5.92 1.31 4.85
CA MET A 1 5.12 2.55 4.73
C MET A 1 5.43 3.52 5.86
N LEU A 2 5.23 3.19 7.15
CA LEU A 2 5.60 4.08 8.27
C LEU A 2 7.08 4.48 8.27
N ALA A 3 7.99 3.52 8.05
CA ALA A 3 9.42 3.83 7.92
C ALA A 3 9.74 4.73 6.72
N ALA A 4 9.06 4.54 5.58
CA ALA A 4 9.22 5.42 4.42
C ALA A 4 8.79 6.85 4.78
N HIS A 5 7.64 7.01 5.44
CA HIS A 5 7.19 8.31 5.93
C HIS A 5 8.19 8.95 6.90
N ALA A 6 8.72 8.18 7.87
CA ALA A 6 9.72 8.66 8.82
C ALA A 6 11.04 9.09 8.17
N LEU A 7 11.37 8.54 7.00
CA LEU A 7 12.57 8.86 6.24
C LEU A 7 12.33 9.94 5.16
N GLY A 8 11.09 10.41 4.98
CA GLY A 8 10.72 11.44 4.01
C GLY A 8 9.94 10.97 2.76
N PRO A 9 10.18 9.78 2.18
CA PRO A 9 9.40 9.29 1.04
C PRO A 9 7.90 9.06 1.33
N GLY A 10 7.09 9.28 0.30
CA GLY A 10 5.71 8.79 0.22
C GLY A 10 5.68 7.29 -0.09
N SER A 11 4.53 6.66 0.17
CA SER A 11 4.30 5.27 -0.25
C SER A 11 2.84 5.01 -0.58
N CYS A 12 2.58 4.09 -1.51
CA CYS A 12 1.24 3.69 -1.92
C CYS A 12 1.12 2.16 -1.99
N PRO A 13 0.26 1.53 -1.17
CA PRO A 13 -0.04 0.10 -1.30
C PRO A 13 -0.96 -0.15 -2.50
N ILE A 14 -0.58 -1.07 -3.38
CA ILE A 14 -1.30 -1.36 -4.63
C ILE A 14 -1.68 -2.84 -4.63
N GLY A 15 -2.97 -3.10 -4.40
CA GLY A 15 -3.54 -4.46 -4.44
C GLY A 15 -3.79 -4.96 -5.86
N LEU A 16 -4.13 -4.07 -6.80
CA LEU A 16 -4.50 -4.43 -8.18
C LEU A 16 -3.41 -5.26 -8.90
N ILE A 17 -2.15 -5.07 -8.51
CA ILE A 17 -1.00 -5.76 -9.10
C ILE A 17 -1.07 -7.29 -8.94
N THR A 18 -1.79 -7.80 -7.93
CA THR A 18 -1.89 -9.24 -7.68
C THR A 18 -2.64 -9.98 -8.77
N ALA A 19 -3.40 -9.26 -9.62
CA ALA A 19 -4.03 -9.84 -10.80
C ALA A 19 -3.01 -10.32 -11.85
N PHE A 20 -1.76 -9.86 -11.77
CA PHE A 20 -0.66 -10.22 -12.67
C PHE A 20 0.43 -11.01 -11.93
N SER A 21 0.03 -11.81 -10.93
CA SER A 21 0.99 -12.49 -10.05
C SER A 21 1.89 -13.47 -10.80
N ASP A 22 1.37 -14.11 -11.84
CA ASP A 22 2.09 -15.14 -12.57
C ASP A 22 3.20 -14.51 -13.43
N GLU A 23 2.88 -13.44 -14.16
CA GLU A 23 3.84 -12.67 -14.95
C GLU A 23 4.93 -12.05 -14.07
N ILE A 24 4.56 -11.54 -12.89
CA ILE A 24 5.52 -10.99 -11.93
C ILE A 24 6.45 -12.08 -11.40
N LYS A 25 5.90 -13.26 -11.08
CA LYS A 25 6.70 -14.38 -10.57
C LYS A 25 7.67 -14.89 -11.62
N GLU A 26 7.21 -15.04 -12.87
CA GLU A 26 8.04 -15.43 -14.00
C GLU A 26 9.18 -14.42 -14.21
N LEU A 27 8.85 -13.13 -14.36
CA LEU A 27 9.82 -12.09 -14.66
C LEU A 27 10.89 -11.92 -13.57
N LEU A 28 10.50 -12.02 -12.30
CA LEU A 28 11.38 -11.82 -11.15
C LEU A 28 11.97 -13.13 -10.59
N ASN A 29 11.72 -14.27 -11.24
CA ASN A 29 12.12 -15.60 -10.77
C ASN A 29 11.69 -15.88 -9.31
N ILE A 30 10.46 -15.52 -8.96
CA ILE A 30 9.90 -15.79 -7.64
C ILE A 30 9.42 -17.25 -7.59
N PRO A 31 9.86 -18.05 -6.60
CA PRO A 31 9.43 -19.45 -6.47
C PRO A 31 7.91 -19.63 -6.35
N ASP A 32 7.40 -20.73 -6.87
CA ASP A 32 5.97 -21.07 -6.80
C ASP A 32 5.42 -21.24 -5.39
N SER A 33 6.30 -21.56 -4.44
CA SER A 33 5.97 -21.62 -3.02
C SER A 33 5.69 -20.24 -2.40
N LYS A 34 5.94 -19.14 -3.12
CA LYS A 34 5.67 -17.77 -2.67
C LYS A 34 4.49 -17.16 -3.40
N LYS A 35 3.68 -16.42 -2.65
CA LYS A 35 2.50 -15.70 -3.16
C LYS A 35 2.80 -14.20 -3.25
N VAL A 36 2.45 -13.59 -4.38
CA VAL A 36 2.40 -12.12 -4.52
C VAL A 36 1.10 -11.63 -3.84
N VAL A 37 1.23 -10.83 -2.78
CA VAL A 37 0.09 -10.39 -1.96
C VAL A 37 -0.22 -8.90 -2.14
N ILE A 38 0.81 -8.08 -2.33
CA ILE A 38 0.67 -6.63 -2.50
C ILE A 38 1.97 -6.07 -3.09
N SER A 39 1.89 -4.96 -3.84
CA SER A 39 3.06 -4.13 -4.10
C SER A 39 2.97 -2.81 -3.36
N ILE A 40 4.12 -2.18 -3.13
CA ILE A 40 4.21 -0.87 -2.49
C ILE A 40 5.09 0.00 -3.37
N ALA A 41 4.51 1.04 -3.97
CA ALA A 41 5.31 2.10 -4.58
C ALA A 41 5.93 2.96 -3.47
N VAL A 42 7.21 3.30 -3.60
CA VAL A 42 7.95 4.16 -2.66
C VAL A 42 8.75 5.18 -3.44
N GLY A 43 8.66 6.46 -3.05
CA GLY A 43 9.37 7.54 -3.73
C GLY A 43 8.97 8.91 -3.20
N TYR A 44 9.52 9.96 -3.80
CA TYR A 44 9.12 11.33 -3.47
C TYR A 44 7.86 11.71 -4.24
N MET A 45 6.90 12.31 -3.53
CA MET A 45 5.63 12.72 -4.12
C MET A 45 5.85 13.88 -5.07
N ASP A 46 5.18 13.85 -6.21
CA ASP A 46 5.02 15.02 -7.07
C ASP A 46 4.10 16.04 -6.35
N PRO A 47 4.61 17.23 -6.01
CA PRO A 47 3.84 18.23 -5.29
C PRO A 47 2.74 18.85 -6.14
N ASP A 48 2.81 18.80 -7.47
CA ASP A 48 1.84 19.40 -8.39
C ASP A 48 0.74 18.40 -8.82
N ALA A 49 0.94 17.12 -8.52
CA ALA A 49 -0.03 16.07 -8.83
C ALA A 49 -1.27 16.14 -7.91
N LYS A 50 -2.36 16.70 -8.44
CA LYS A 50 -3.65 16.89 -7.72
C LYS A 50 -4.20 15.62 -7.05
N ILE A 51 -3.89 14.44 -7.59
CA ILE A 51 -4.33 13.16 -7.01
C ILE A 51 -3.81 12.95 -5.58
N ASN A 52 -2.67 13.55 -5.22
CA ASN A 52 -2.07 13.46 -3.88
C ASN A 52 -2.80 14.34 -2.83
N TYR A 53 -3.72 15.21 -3.26
CA TYR A 53 -4.50 16.05 -2.36
C TYR A 53 -5.77 15.40 -1.83
N ALA A 54 -6.19 14.27 -2.42
CA ALA A 54 -7.31 13.51 -1.89
C ALA A 54 -7.05 13.11 -0.42
N ARG A 55 -8.10 13.17 0.41
CA ARG A 55 -8.07 12.73 1.80
C ARG A 55 -9.15 11.69 2.01
N SER A 56 -8.76 10.54 2.57
CA SER A 56 -9.70 9.49 2.94
C SER A 56 -10.21 9.73 4.35
N ASN A 57 -11.50 9.54 4.55
CA ASN A 57 -12.09 9.58 5.88
C ASN A 57 -11.76 8.29 6.66
N ARG A 58 -11.91 8.35 7.98
CA ARG A 58 -11.91 7.18 8.87
C ARG A 58 -13.22 7.17 9.63
N LEU A 59 -13.74 5.99 9.94
CA LEU A 59 -14.88 5.86 10.82
C LEU A 59 -14.51 6.36 12.23
N PRO A 60 -15.47 6.95 12.97
CA PRO A 60 -15.34 7.21 14.40
C PRO A 60 -14.86 5.97 15.16
N ILE A 61 -14.13 6.19 16.26
CA ILE A 61 -13.59 5.08 17.07
C ILE A 61 -14.71 4.21 17.67
N ASP A 62 -15.82 4.83 18.05
CA ASP A 62 -16.98 4.16 18.64
C ASP A 62 -17.67 3.19 17.68
N ASP A 63 -17.46 3.37 16.36
CA ASP A 63 -18.01 2.47 15.33
C ASP A 63 -17.13 1.24 15.08
N VAL A 64 -15.86 1.25 15.52
CA VAL A 64 -14.88 0.19 15.23
C VAL A 64 -14.27 -0.45 16.47
N VAL A 65 -14.50 0.09 17.67
CA VAL A 65 -13.98 -0.43 18.93
C VAL A 65 -15.12 -0.72 19.91
N ARG A 66 -15.08 -1.92 20.52
CA ARG A 66 -15.91 -2.27 21.68
C ARG A 66 -15.03 -2.37 22.93
N TRP A 67 -15.26 -1.49 23.88
CA TRP A 67 -14.64 -1.55 25.20
C TRP A 67 -15.39 -2.52 26.11
N ILE A 68 -14.67 -3.31 26.90
CA ILE A 68 -15.21 -4.27 27.87
C ILE A 68 -14.47 -4.04 29.19
N GLU A 69 -15.20 -4.01 30.30
CA GLU A 69 -14.65 -3.95 31.66
C GLU A 69 -14.19 -5.32 32.16
#